data_AF-A0A9E4S912-F1
#
_entry.id   AF-A0A9E4S912-F1
#
_cell.length_a   1.000
_cell.length_b   1.000
_cell.length_c   1.000
_cell.angle_alpha   90.00
_cell.angle_beta   90.00
_cell.angle_gamma   90.00
#
_symmetry.space_group_name_H-M   'P 1'
#
loop_
_entity.id
_entity.type
_entity.pdbx_description
1 polymer ?
#
loop_
_entity_poly.entity_id
_entity_poly.type
_entity_poly.pdbx_seq_one_letter_code
_entity_poly.pdbx_strand_id
1 'polypeptide(L)'
;MVQGTGSSVGKSVIAAALCRILAQDGVNVAPFKAQNMSNNSYVTADGGEMGRAQVVQAQAAGVEPHTDMNPVLLKPEADSRSQVVINGKPVGSFEAKHYWGDQSEVWSAVTAAYDRLAARYDVIVLEGAGSPAEVNLRDRDIVNMKMAAYANATVILVGDIDRGGVFASLLGTLELLLPGERKLVKALLINRFRGDRTLLDPLPEMIADRTGIP
;
A
#
# COMPACT_ATOMS: atom_id res chain seq x y z
N MET A 1 5.03 -2.27 5.70
CA MET A 1 4.13 -1.58 4.74
C MET A 1 4.95 -0.83 3.70
N VAL A 2 4.66 -1.07 2.43
CA VAL A 2 5.28 -0.37 1.30
C VAL A 2 4.40 0.82 0.91
N GLN A 3 4.86 2.03 1.19
CA GLN A 3 4.25 3.27 0.73
C GLN A 3 5.10 3.90 -0.36
N GLY A 4 4.61 4.97 -0.98
CA GLY A 4 5.34 5.60 -2.07
C GLY A 4 5.06 7.08 -2.15
N THR A 5 5.97 7.86 -2.73
CA THR A 5 5.81 9.31 -2.90
C THR A 5 4.73 9.68 -3.93
N GLY A 6 4.10 8.68 -4.56
CA GLY A 6 3.03 8.85 -5.53
C GLY A 6 2.53 7.51 -6.09
N SER A 7 1.59 7.60 -7.02
CA SER A 7 1.13 6.45 -7.81
C SER A 7 2.23 5.94 -8.74
N SER A 8 2.22 4.64 -9.03
CA SER A 8 3.11 4.01 -10.01
C SER A 8 4.62 4.08 -9.72
N VAL A 9 5.04 4.35 -8.49
CA VAL A 9 6.45 4.28 -8.05
C VAL A 9 6.98 2.84 -7.87
N GLY A 10 6.13 1.82 -8.09
CA GLY A 10 6.50 0.41 -8.02
C GLY A 10 6.15 -0.32 -6.73
N LYS A 11 5.29 0.28 -5.87
CA LYS A 11 4.85 -0.33 -4.59
C LYS A 11 4.39 -1.78 -4.74
N SER A 12 3.51 -2.07 -5.70
CA SER A 12 2.92 -3.41 -5.84
C SER A 12 3.95 -4.48 -6.21
N VAL A 13 4.97 -4.12 -7.01
CA VAL A 13 6.08 -5.02 -7.38
C VAL A 13 6.98 -5.26 -6.18
N ILE A 14 7.32 -4.21 -5.42
CA ILE A 14 8.13 -4.33 -4.20
C ILE A 14 7.40 -5.17 -3.15
N ALA A 15 6.09 -4.95 -2.95
CA ALA A 15 5.27 -5.77 -2.05
C ALA A 15 5.26 -7.25 -2.48
N ALA A 16 5.13 -7.54 -3.78
CA ALA A 16 5.22 -8.91 -4.30
C ALA A 16 6.63 -9.51 -4.08
N ALA A 17 7.69 -8.74 -4.32
CA ALA A 17 9.06 -9.18 -4.08
C ALA A 17 9.30 -9.52 -2.60
N LEU A 18 8.86 -8.67 -1.67
CA LEU A 18 8.93 -8.93 -0.23
C LEU A 18 8.15 -10.19 0.16
N CYS A 19 6.94 -10.37 -0.38
CA CYS A 19 6.18 -11.61 -0.18
C CYS A 19 6.97 -12.84 -0.64
N ARG A 20 7.59 -12.79 -1.82
CA ARG A 20 8.37 -13.91 -2.36
C ARG A 20 9.61 -14.21 -1.53
N ILE A 21 10.38 -13.18 -1.16
CA ILE A 21 11.60 -13.34 -0.36
C ILE A 21 11.25 -13.99 0.98
N LEU A 22 10.26 -13.43 1.71
CA LEU A 22 9.84 -13.95 3.00
C LEU A 22 9.34 -15.41 2.91
N ALA A 23 8.53 -15.73 1.89
CA ALA A 23 8.06 -17.09 1.69
C ALA A 23 9.21 -18.07 1.38
N GLN A 24 10.21 -17.66 0.59
CA GLN A 24 11.39 -18.47 0.29
C GLN A 24 12.29 -18.68 1.52
N ASP A 25 12.31 -17.71 2.43
CA ASP A 25 12.98 -17.81 3.73
C ASP A 25 12.17 -18.62 4.76
N GLY A 26 11.03 -19.19 4.37
CA GLY A 26 10.20 -20.05 5.22
C GLY A 26 9.26 -19.29 6.15
N VAL A 27 9.09 -17.98 5.97
CA VAL A 27 8.16 -17.16 6.75
C VAL A 27 6.73 -17.34 6.23
N ASN A 28 5.79 -17.61 7.13
CA ASN A 28 4.38 -17.66 6.79
C ASN A 28 3.85 -16.22 6.56
N VAL A 29 3.83 -15.80 5.30
CA VAL A 29 3.58 -14.40 4.89
C VAL A 29 2.30 -14.28 4.06
N ALA A 30 1.56 -13.18 4.26
CA ALA A 30 0.44 -12.82 3.39
C ALA A 30 0.50 -11.34 2.98
N PRO A 31 0.01 -10.98 1.77
CA PRO A 31 -0.12 -9.59 1.38
C PRO A 31 -1.40 -8.96 1.92
N PHE A 32 -1.40 -7.64 2.01
CA PHE A 32 -2.60 -6.88 2.37
C PHE A 32 -2.62 -5.50 1.69
N LYS A 33 -3.76 -5.13 1.11
CA LYS A 33 -4.03 -3.79 0.62
C LYS A 33 -5.43 -3.37 1.03
N ALA A 34 -5.51 -2.48 2.01
CA ALA A 34 -6.77 -2.01 2.60
C ALA A 34 -7.82 -1.65 1.55
N GLN A 35 -7.43 -0.84 0.55
CA GLN A 35 -8.26 -0.52 -0.59
C GLN A 35 -7.43 -0.48 -1.87
N ASN A 36 -7.98 -1.08 -2.93
CA ASN A 36 -7.48 -0.98 -4.29
C ASN A 36 -8.51 -0.24 -5.17
N MET A 37 -8.04 0.37 -6.25
CA MET A 37 -8.89 0.96 -7.28
C MET A 37 -8.47 0.40 -8.64
N SER A 38 -9.25 -0.52 -9.19
CA SER A 38 -8.97 -1.18 -10.46
C SER A 38 -10.20 -1.85 -11.04
N ASN A 39 -10.38 -1.75 -12.36
CA ASN A 39 -11.36 -2.54 -13.10
C ASN A 39 -10.87 -3.97 -13.40
N ASN A 40 -9.60 -4.27 -13.09
CA ASN A 40 -9.02 -5.59 -13.29
C ASN A 40 -9.08 -6.39 -11.99
N SER A 41 -10.17 -7.13 -11.82
CA SER A 41 -10.42 -8.01 -10.67
C SER A 41 -10.17 -9.49 -11.01
N TYR A 42 -10.14 -10.30 -9.95
CA TYR A 42 -10.07 -11.75 -9.96
C TYR A 42 -11.18 -12.29 -9.07
N VAL A 43 -11.76 -13.43 -9.45
CA VAL A 43 -12.76 -14.14 -8.65
C VAL A 43 -12.04 -15.22 -7.84
N THR A 44 -12.06 -15.08 -6.52
CA THR A 44 -11.48 -16.04 -5.57
C THR A 44 -12.24 -17.36 -5.59
N ALA A 45 -11.65 -18.41 -5.00
CA ALA A 45 -12.25 -19.75 -5.00
C ALA A 45 -13.63 -19.81 -4.32
N ASP A 46 -13.90 -18.90 -3.38
CA ASP A 46 -15.19 -18.72 -2.68
C ASP A 46 -16.14 -17.74 -3.41
N GLY A 47 -15.79 -17.29 -4.62
CA GLY A 47 -16.62 -16.45 -5.47
C GLY A 47 -16.54 -14.94 -5.19
N GLY A 48 -15.64 -14.49 -4.32
CA GLY A 48 -15.42 -13.08 -4.02
C GLY A 48 -14.54 -12.36 -5.05
N GLU A 49 -14.70 -11.04 -5.18
CA GLU A 49 -13.85 -10.21 -6.05
C GLU A 49 -12.67 -9.58 -5.31
N MET A 50 -11.46 -9.65 -5.88
CA MET A 50 -10.27 -8.93 -5.38
C MET A 50 -9.41 -8.37 -6.52
N GLY A 51 -8.60 -7.35 -6.25
CA GLY A 51 -7.72 -6.74 -7.26
C GLY A 51 -6.60 -7.67 -7.72
N ARG A 52 -6.29 -7.70 -9.03
CA ARG A 52 -5.23 -8.56 -9.60
C ARG A 52 -3.83 -8.33 -9.02
N ALA A 53 -3.52 -7.11 -8.60
CA ALA A 53 -2.22 -6.83 -7.96
C ALA A 53 -2.03 -7.66 -6.68
N GLN A 54 -3.08 -7.80 -5.87
CA GLN A 54 -3.04 -8.59 -4.63
C GLN A 54 -3.03 -10.09 -4.93
N VAL A 55 -3.63 -10.54 -6.02
CA VAL A 55 -3.50 -11.93 -6.48
C VAL A 55 -2.06 -12.27 -6.81
N VAL A 56 -1.36 -11.40 -7.55
CA VAL A 56 0.07 -11.59 -7.86
C VAL A 56 0.89 -11.61 -6.58
N GLN A 57 0.57 -10.78 -5.60
CA GLN A 57 1.25 -10.78 -4.30
C GLN A 57 0.98 -12.07 -3.50
N ALA A 58 -0.24 -12.60 -3.55
CA ALA A 58 -0.61 -13.86 -2.89
C ALA A 58 0.17 -15.04 -3.51
N GLN A 59 0.24 -15.07 -4.84
CA GLN A 59 1.04 -16.05 -5.59
C GLN A 59 2.54 -15.92 -5.27
N ALA A 60 3.04 -14.70 -5.08
CA ALA A 60 4.42 -14.44 -4.67
C ALA A 60 4.69 -14.97 -3.25
N ALA A 61 3.73 -14.81 -2.33
CA ALA A 61 3.74 -15.39 -0.99
C ALA A 61 3.52 -16.92 -0.98
N GLY A 62 3.08 -17.53 -2.09
CA GLY A 62 2.78 -18.96 -2.14
C GLY A 62 1.49 -19.35 -1.43
N VAL A 63 0.55 -18.42 -1.28
CA VAL A 63 -0.72 -18.61 -0.57
C VAL A 63 -1.90 -18.42 -1.53
N GLU A 64 -3.03 -19.05 -1.23
CA GLU A 64 -4.25 -18.91 -2.03
C GLU A 64 -4.80 -17.47 -1.96
N PRO A 65 -5.17 -16.85 -3.10
CA PRO A 65 -5.79 -15.54 -3.12
C PRO A 65 -7.08 -15.51 -2.31
N HIS A 66 -7.19 -14.57 -1.37
CA HIS A 66 -8.33 -14.42 -0.48
C HIS A 66 -8.76 -12.96 -0.36
N THR A 67 -10.06 -12.72 -0.24
CA THR A 67 -10.66 -11.37 -0.19
C THR A 67 -10.15 -10.53 0.99
N ASP A 68 -9.80 -11.16 2.11
CA ASP A 68 -9.14 -10.45 3.24
C ASP A 68 -7.85 -9.73 2.83
N MET A 69 -7.14 -10.16 1.78
CA MET A 69 -5.93 -9.50 1.29
C MET A 69 -6.24 -8.18 0.56
N ASN A 70 -7.49 -7.99 0.13
CA ASN A 70 -7.99 -6.75 -0.45
C ASN A 70 -9.48 -6.54 -0.10
N PRO A 71 -9.78 -6.12 1.14
CA PRO A 71 -11.15 -6.08 1.65
C PRO A 71 -12.01 -5.02 0.97
N VAL A 72 -11.40 -3.99 0.36
CA VAL A 72 -12.12 -2.95 -0.38
C VAL A 72 -11.55 -2.83 -1.79
N LEU A 73 -12.42 -2.97 -2.79
CA LEU A 73 -12.08 -2.78 -4.19
C LEU A 73 -13.03 -1.75 -4.81
N LEU A 74 -12.46 -0.68 -5.33
CA LEU A 74 -13.16 0.33 -6.11
C LEU A 74 -12.98 0.04 -7.60
N LYS A 75 -14.08 -0.01 -8.34
CA LYS A 75 -14.11 -0.23 -9.79
C LYS A 75 -14.63 1.03 -10.46
N PRO A 76 -13.75 1.90 -11.00
CA PRO A 76 -14.15 3.15 -11.62
C PRO A 76 -15.13 2.96 -12.76
N GLU A 77 -16.18 3.78 -12.76
CA GLU A 77 -17.24 3.88 -13.76
C GLU A 77 -17.20 5.27 -14.44
N ALA A 78 -18.09 5.49 -15.41
CA ALA A 78 -18.32 6.81 -15.98
C ALA A 78 -18.88 7.80 -14.93
N ASP A 79 -18.92 9.09 -15.28
CA ASP A 79 -19.57 10.14 -14.48
C ASP A 79 -19.04 10.30 -13.05
N SER A 80 -17.74 10.05 -12.84
CA SER A 80 -17.07 10.13 -11.53
C SER A 80 -17.69 9.21 -10.47
N ARG A 81 -18.16 8.04 -10.90
CA ARG A 81 -18.70 6.98 -10.04
C ARG A 81 -17.70 5.83 -9.90
N SER A 82 -17.89 5.04 -8.86
CA SER A 82 -17.20 3.77 -8.68
C SER A 82 -18.16 2.73 -8.10
N GLN A 83 -18.15 1.52 -8.66
CA GLN A 83 -18.68 0.36 -7.97
C GLN A 83 -17.77 0.05 -6.77
N VAL A 84 -18.38 -0.12 -5.61
CA VAL A 84 -17.70 -0.47 -4.36
C VAL A 84 -17.94 -1.95 -4.10
N VAL A 85 -16.86 -2.67 -3.88
CA VAL A 85 -16.84 -4.08 -3.47
C VAL A 85 -16.23 -4.15 -2.07
N ILE A 86 -16.95 -4.75 -1.12
CA ILE A 86 -16.50 -4.95 0.26
C ILE A 86 -16.48 -6.45 0.55
N ASN A 87 -15.34 -6.97 1.04
CA ASN A 87 -15.12 -8.38 1.33
C ASN A 87 -15.53 -9.29 0.16
N GLY A 88 -15.16 -8.88 -1.05
CA GLY A 88 -15.46 -9.59 -2.29
C GLY A 88 -16.88 -9.46 -2.83
N LYS A 89 -17.77 -8.68 -2.20
CA LYS A 89 -19.16 -8.53 -2.64
C LYS A 89 -19.45 -7.10 -3.09
N PRO A 90 -20.04 -6.88 -4.27
CA PRO A 90 -20.51 -5.55 -4.68
C PRO A 90 -21.59 -5.04 -3.71
N VAL A 91 -21.40 -3.83 -3.18
CA VAL A 91 -22.37 -3.18 -2.27
C VAL A 91 -23.14 -2.03 -2.93
N GLY A 92 -22.70 -1.59 -4.11
CA GLY A 92 -23.38 -0.57 -4.91
C GLY A 92 -22.39 0.28 -5.71
N SER A 93 -22.93 1.21 -6.51
CA SER A 93 -22.13 2.20 -7.25
C SER A 93 -22.42 3.60 -6.74
N PHE A 94 -21.38 4.29 -6.30
CA PHE A 94 -21.47 5.58 -5.61
C PHE A 94 -20.71 6.64 -6.38
N GLU A 95 -21.20 7.88 -6.36
CA GLU A 95 -20.37 9.02 -6.76
C GLU A 95 -19.18 9.13 -5.82
N ALA A 96 -18.01 9.51 -6.35
CA ALA A 96 -16.78 9.63 -5.57
C ALA A 96 -16.99 10.44 -4.28
N LYS A 97 -17.71 11.58 -4.35
CA LYS A 97 -17.98 12.44 -3.19
C LYS A 97 -18.71 11.74 -2.04
N HIS A 98 -19.60 10.79 -2.36
CA HIS A 98 -20.38 10.05 -1.35
C HIS A 98 -19.54 8.94 -0.73
N TYR A 99 -18.72 8.25 -1.53
CA TYR A 99 -17.79 7.25 -1.01
C TYR A 99 -16.82 7.88 0.00
N TRP A 100 -16.24 9.04 -0.31
CA TRP A 100 -15.31 9.74 0.58
C TRP A 100 -15.99 10.42 1.80
N GLY A 101 -17.25 10.11 2.11
CA GLY A 101 -17.98 10.64 3.27
C GLY A 101 -17.56 9.98 4.60
N ASP A 102 -18.51 9.41 5.33
CA ASP A 102 -18.20 8.58 6.50
C ASP A 102 -17.57 7.25 6.07
N GLN A 103 -16.35 6.99 6.54
CA GLN A 103 -15.55 5.81 6.23
C GLN A 103 -15.58 4.78 7.37
N SER A 104 -16.45 4.94 8.37
CA SER A 104 -16.52 4.08 9.57
C SER A 104 -16.80 2.60 9.23
N GLU A 105 -17.78 2.32 8.37
CA GLU A 105 -18.12 0.97 7.94
C GLU A 105 -17.00 0.34 7.11
N VAL A 106 -16.44 1.11 6.16
CA VAL A 106 -15.32 0.68 5.31
C VAL A 106 -14.10 0.37 6.17
N TRP A 107 -13.78 1.25 7.13
CA TRP A 107 -12.67 1.06 8.06
C TRP A 107 -12.86 -0.18 8.94
N SER A 108 -14.09 -0.44 9.39
CA SER A 108 -14.42 -1.65 10.17
C SER A 108 -14.22 -2.93 9.33
N ALA A 109 -14.58 -2.91 8.05
CA ALA A 109 -14.33 -4.03 7.14
C ALA A 109 -12.83 -4.25 6.90
N VAL A 110 -12.07 -3.17 6.68
CA VAL A 110 -10.61 -3.20 6.48
C VAL A 110 -9.89 -3.80 7.69
N THR A 111 -10.20 -3.30 8.88
CA THR A 111 -9.55 -3.72 10.13
C THR A 111 -9.89 -5.16 10.48
N ALA A 112 -11.16 -5.56 10.36
CA ALA A 112 -11.57 -6.94 10.59
C ALA A 112 -10.89 -7.93 9.61
N ALA A 113 -10.70 -7.55 8.35
CA ALA A 113 -9.97 -8.37 7.38
C ALA A 113 -8.47 -8.47 7.70
N TYR A 114 -7.85 -7.36 8.09
CA TYR A 114 -6.47 -7.35 8.56
C TYR A 114 -6.28 -8.26 9.78
N ASP A 115 -7.14 -8.15 10.79
CA ASP A 115 -7.04 -8.94 12.02
C ASP A 115 -7.16 -10.46 11.74
N ARG A 116 -8.06 -10.86 10.84
CA ARG A 116 -8.18 -12.26 10.39
C ARG A 116 -6.92 -12.77 9.67
N LEU A 117 -6.21 -11.91 8.93
CA LEU A 117 -4.94 -12.27 8.33
C LEU A 117 -3.82 -12.31 9.37
N ALA A 118 -3.71 -11.29 10.22
CA ALA A 118 -2.68 -11.19 11.25
C ALA A 118 -2.78 -12.34 12.27
N ALA A 119 -3.96 -12.91 12.49
CA ALA A 119 -4.15 -14.10 13.31
C ALA A 119 -3.68 -15.42 12.65
N ARG A 120 -3.44 -15.44 11.33
CA ARG A 120 -3.11 -16.65 10.54
C ARG A 120 -1.68 -16.66 9.99
N TYR A 121 -1.05 -15.49 9.89
CA TYR A 121 0.25 -15.29 9.24
C TYR A 121 1.21 -14.57 10.18
N ASP A 122 2.48 -14.96 10.15
CA ASP A 122 3.53 -14.38 11.00
C ASP A 122 3.90 -12.96 10.54
N VAL A 123 3.85 -12.73 9.23
CA VAL A 123 4.16 -11.43 8.62
C VAL A 123 3.10 -11.03 7.60
N ILE A 124 2.61 -9.80 7.72
CA ILE A 124 1.73 -9.19 6.71
C ILE A 124 2.51 -8.14 5.92
N VAL A 125 2.56 -8.28 4.60
CA VAL A 125 3.15 -7.27 3.70
C VAL A 125 2.06 -6.32 3.22
N LEU A 126 1.94 -5.17 3.89
CA LEU A 126 0.95 -4.15 3.52
C LEU A 126 1.43 -3.30 2.32
N GLU A 127 0.54 -2.99 1.39
CA GLU A 127 0.78 -2.05 0.28
C GLU A 127 -0.12 -0.80 0.39
N GLY A 128 0.49 0.38 0.54
CA GLY A 128 -0.23 1.66 0.51
C GLY A 128 -0.72 2.06 -0.88
N ALA A 129 -1.55 3.10 -0.98
CA ALA A 129 -2.07 3.61 -2.26
C ALA A 129 -1.80 5.11 -2.39
N GLY A 130 -1.46 5.55 -3.61
CA GLY A 130 -1.03 6.94 -3.82
C GLY A 130 0.17 7.32 -2.95
N SER A 131 0.16 8.56 -2.45
CA SER A 131 1.10 9.11 -1.48
C SER A 131 0.48 9.17 -0.08
N PRO A 132 1.25 8.88 1.00
CA PRO A 132 0.78 9.11 2.38
C PRO A 132 0.69 10.60 2.75
N ALA A 133 1.17 11.50 1.89
CA ALA A 133 1.26 12.94 2.12
C ALA A 133 0.16 13.75 1.40
N GLU A 134 -0.93 13.12 0.99
CA GLU A 134 -2.14 13.81 0.50
C GLU A 134 -2.87 14.46 1.69
N VAL A 135 -2.31 15.56 2.22
CA VAL A 135 -2.75 16.18 3.48
C VAL A 135 -4.23 16.60 3.46
N ASN A 136 -4.77 16.89 2.29
CA ASN A 136 -6.19 17.20 2.05
C ASN A 136 -7.13 15.98 2.22
N LEU A 137 -6.60 14.76 2.24
CA LEU A 137 -7.35 13.51 2.38
C LEU A 137 -7.09 12.80 3.71
N ARG A 138 -6.22 13.34 4.58
CA ARG A 138 -5.71 12.66 5.78
C ARG A 138 -6.81 12.03 6.66
N ASP A 139 -7.88 12.76 6.94
CA ASP A 139 -8.96 12.29 7.83
C ASP A 139 -9.73 11.08 7.25
N ARG A 140 -9.64 10.89 5.93
CA ARG A 140 -10.36 9.86 5.16
C ARG A 140 -9.41 8.80 4.60
N ASP A 141 -8.10 8.95 4.79
CA ASP A 141 -7.10 8.00 4.30
C ASP A 141 -7.11 6.72 5.15
N ILE A 142 -7.68 5.66 4.60
CA ILE A 142 -7.67 4.31 5.18
C ILE A 142 -6.57 3.41 4.61
N VAL A 143 -5.77 3.91 3.66
CA VAL A 143 -4.84 3.12 2.84
C VAL A 143 -3.38 3.34 3.17
N ASN A 144 -3.01 4.43 3.85
CA ASN A 144 -1.62 4.73 4.21
C ASN A 144 -1.38 4.79 5.73
N MET A 145 -1.18 5.99 6.29
CA MET A 145 -0.64 6.13 7.66
C MET A 145 -1.63 5.67 8.74
N LYS A 146 -2.93 5.84 8.53
CA LYS A 146 -3.96 5.29 9.43
C LYS A 146 -3.86 3.76 9.52
N MET A 147 -3.68 3.09 8.38
CA MET A 147 -3.48 1.64 8.33
C MET A 147 -2.13 1.22 8.90
N ALA A 148 -1.06 1.97 8.61
CA ALA A 148 0.26 1.73 9.18
C ALA A 148 0.23 1.81 10.71
N ALA A 149 -0.44 2.81 11.26
CA ALA A 149 -0.61 2.99 12.70
C ALA A 149 -1.44 1.87 13.32
N TYR A 150 -2.56 1.49 12.69
CA TYR A 150 -3.41 0.39 13.15
C TYR A 150 -2.66 -0.94 13.21
N ALA A 151 -1.91 -1.26 12.15
CA ALA A 151 -1.10 -2.48 12.05
C ALA A 151 0.23 -2.41 12.84
N ASN A 152 0.54 -1.28 13.48
CA ASN A 152 1.87 -0.98 14.04
C ASN A 152 3.01 -1.33 13.05
N ALA A 153 2.81 -0.99 11.78
CA ALA A 153 3.65 -1.46 10.69
C ALA A 153 4.91 -0.61 10.53
N THR A 154 6.04 -1.28 10.29
CA THR A 154 7.24 -0.63 9.76
C THR A 154 6.98 -0.18 8.33
N VAL A 155 7.22 1.09 8.01
CA VAL A 155 6.99 1.69 6.69
C VAL A 155 8.28 1.83 5.90
N ILE A 156 8.25 1.37 4.65
CA ILE A 156 9.26 1.65 3.62
C ILE A 156 8.63 2.66 2.65
N LEU A 157 9.26 3.83 2.48
CA LEU A 157 8.78 4.87 1.57
C LEU A 157 9.54 4.82 0.24
N VAL A 158 8.82 4.52 -0.84
CA VAL A 158 9.38 4.34 -2.17
C VAL A 158 9.32 5.62 -3.01
N GLY A 159 10.45 6.06 -3.54
CA GLY A 159 10.55 7.10 -4.55
C GLY A 159 10.87 6.52 -5.94
N ASP A 160 10.45 7.21 -7.01
CA ASP A 160 10.71 6.82 -8.40
C ASP A 160 11.74 7.76 -9.03
N ILE A 161 12.91 7.24 -9.40
CA ILE A 161 13.96 8.06 -10.00
C ILE A 161 13.73 8.33 -11.50
N ASP A 162 12.98 7.47 -12.20
CA ASP A 162 12.73 7.64 -13.65
C ASP A 162 11.94 8.94 -13.93
N ARG A 163 11.22 9.48 -12.93
CA ARG A 163 10.45 10.73 -13.04
C ARG A 163 11.26 11.99 -12.77
N GLY A 164 12.51 11.85 -12.29
CA GLY A 164 13.29 12.96 -11.76
C GLY A 164 12.78 13.47 -10.41
N GLY A 165 13.61 14.21 -9.69
CA GLY A 165 13.21 14.84 -8.42
C GLY A 165 12.97 13.88 -7.24
N VAL A 166 13.39 12.62 -7.33
CA VAL A 166 13.12 11.57 -6.32
C VAL A 166 13.46 12.00 -4.89
N PHE A 167 14.58 12.70 -4.71
CA PHE A 167 15.02 13.21 -3.41
C PHE A 167 14.05 14.25 -2.83
N ALA A 168 13.62 15.20 -3.65
CA ALA A 168 12.64 16.20 -3.25
C ALA A 168 11.30 15.55 -2.92
N SER A 169 10.88 14.54 -3.68
CA SER A 169 9.66 13.78 -3.41
C SER A 169 9.72 13.03 -2.08
N LEU A 170 10.84 12.35 -1.78
CA LEU A 170 11.04 11.63 -0.53
C LEU A 170 11.04 12.59 0.66
N LEU A 171 11.86 13.65 0.61
CA LEU A 171 11.97 14.63 1.68
C LEU A 171 10.67 15.40 1.89
N GLY A 172 10.02 15.84 0.81
CA GLY A 172 8.73 16.53 0.87
C GLY A 172 7.62 15.65 1.45
N THR A 173 7.61 14.35 1.10
CA THR A 173 6.66 13.40 1.71
C THR A 173 6.90 13.28 3.21
N LEU A 174 8.15 13.09 3.65
CA LEU A 174 8.50 12.97 5.07
C LEU A 174 8.17 14.21 5.89
N GLU A 175 8.34 15.40 5.30
CA GLU A 175 8.06 16.68 5.95
C GLU A 175 6.56 16.90 6.19
N LEU A 176 5.71 16.36 5.31
CA LEU A 176 4.26 16.48 5.42
C LEU A 176 3.63 15.47 6.41
N LEU A 177 4.38 14.45 6.84
CA LEU A 177 3.91 13.47 7.82
C LEU A 177 3.87 14.07 9.24
N LEU A 178 2.89 13.67 10.03
CA LEU A 178 2.86 13.99 11.45
C LEU A 178 4.04 13.32 12.17
N PRO A 179 4.53 13.88 13.30
CA PRO A 179 5.67 13.30 14.02
C PRO A 179 5.50 11.83 14.41
N GLY A 180 4.28 11.40 14.75
CA GLY A 180 3.97 9.99 15.05
C GLY A 180 4.00 9.10 13.81
N GLU A 181 3.52 9.59 12.68
CA GLU A 181 3.54 8.92 11.38
C GLU A 181 4.97 8.74 10.89
N ARG A 182 5.77 9.81 10.91
CA ARG A 182 7.17 9.79 10.49
C ARG A 182 8.00 8.76 11.26
N LYS A 183 7.69 8.50 12.53
CA LYS A 183 8.38 7.47 13.34
C LYS A 183 8.17 6.05 12.81
N LEU A 184 7.09 5.77 12.09
CA LEU A 184 6.84 4.46 11.48
C LEU A 184 7.71 4.24 10.24
N VAL A 185 8.19 5.29 9.59
CA VAL A 185 9.07 5.19 8.42
C VAL A 185 10.48 4.79 8.86
N LYS A 186 10.94 3.63 8.39
CA LYS A 186 12.24 3.04 8.77
C LYS A 186 13.20 2.85 7.60
N ALA A 187 12.74 3.07 6.37
CA ALA A 187 13.61 3.02 5.20
C ALA A 187 13.06 3.88 4.07
N LEU A 188 13.98 4.44 3.28
CA LEU A 188 13.70 5.07 2.00
C LEU A 188 14.22 4.18 0.88
N LEU A 189 13.42 4.01 -0.17
CA LEU A 189 13.78 3.14 -1.29
C LEU A 189 13.68 3.93 -2.59
N ILE A 190 14.81 4.09 -3.28
CA ILE A 190 14.86 4.65 -4.63
C ILE A 190 14.66 3.50 -5.62
N ASN A 191 13.54 3.52 -6.33
CA ASN A 191 13.20 2.50 -7.31
C ASN A 191 13.53 2.96 -8.74
N ARG A 192 13.63 1.99 -9.66
CA ARG A 192 13.90 2.15 -11.10
C ARG A 192 15.24 2.77 -11.46
N PHE A 193 16.18 2.81 -10.52
CA PHE A 193 17.54 3.19 -10.84
C PHE A 193 18.16 2.23 -11.85
N ARG A 194 18.80 2.78 -12.89
CA ARG A 194 19.53 2.04 -13.92
C ARG A 194 20.91 2.66 -14.08
N GLY A 195 21.94 1.82 -14.11
CA GLY A 195 23.32 2.27 -14.30
C GLY A 195 24.17 2.18 -13.04
N ASP A 196 25.19 3.02 -12.98
CA ASP A 196 26.22 2.98 -11.94
C ASP A 196 25.74 3.67 -10.66
N ARG A 197 25.65 2.91 -9.56
CA ARG A 197 25.21 3.41 -8.25
C ARG A 197 26.06 4.58 -7.75
N THR A 198 27.33 4.66 -8.12
CA THR A 198 28.23 5.75 -7.69
C THR A 198 27.77 7.13 -8.18
N LEU A 199 26.91 7.18 -9.21
CA LEU A 199 26.26 8.42 -9.67
C LEU A 199 25.29 9.01 -8.64
N LEU A 200 24.85 8.21 -7.66
CA LEU A 200 24.04 8.69 -6.55
C LEU A 200 24.90 9.16 -5.38
N ASP A 201 26.19 8.83 -5.30
CA ASP A 201 27.01 9.20 -4.17
C ASP A 201 27.28 10.72 -4.20
N PRO A 202 27.20 11.43 -3.06
CA PRO A 202 26.97 10.94 -1.68
C PRO A 202 25.50 11.06 -1.21
N LEU A 203 24.54 11.17 -2.13
CA LEU A 203 23.15 11.57 -1.82
C LEU A 203 22.41 10.64 -0.83
N PRO A 204 22.55 9.29 -0.88
CA PRO A 204 21.92 8.43 0.12
C PRO A 204 22.36 8.76 1.55
N GLU A 205 23.66 8.97 1.75
CA GLU A 205 24.24 9.32 3.06
C GLU A 205 23.72 10.67 3.54
N MET A 206 23.68 11.66 2.65
CA MET A 206 23.11 12.98 2.96
C MET A 206 21.64 12.92 3.38
N ILE A 207 20.82 12.06 2.77
CA ILE A 207 19.42 11.88 3.20
C ILE A 207 19.38 11.20 4.57
N ALA A 208 20.17 10.15 4.77
CA ALA A 208 20.19 9.41 6.02
C ALA A 208 20.55 10.32 7.19
N ASP A 209 21.58 11.18 7.02
CA ASP A 209 21.98 12.17 8.01
C ASP A 209 20.89 13.21 8.29
N ARG A 210 20.20 13.68 7.25
CA ARG A 210 19.16 14.72 7.39
C ARG A 210 17.87 14.17 7.98
N THR A 211 17.52 12.93 7.68
CA THR A 211 16.21 12.36 8.02
C THR A 211 16.25 11.44 9.23
N GLY A 212 17.42 10.86 9.55
CA GLY A 212 17.60 9.78 10.50
C GLY A 212 17.07 8.43 10.00
N ILE A 213 16.82 8.29 8.70
CA ILE A 213 16.22 7.10 8.08
C ILE A 213 17.18 6.59 7.00
N PRO A 214 17.55 5.29 7.01
CA PRO A 214 18.44 4.71 6.01
C PRO A 214 17.80 4.64 4.61
#